data_AF-D8SGF1-F1
#
_entry.id   AF-D8SGF1-F1
#
_cell.length_a   1.000
_cell.length_b   1.000
_cell.length_c   1.000
_cell.angle_alpha   90.00
_cell.angle_beta   90.00
_cell.angle_gamma   90.00
#
_symmetry.space_group_name_H-M   'P 1'
#
loop_
_entity.id
_entity.type
_entity.pdbx_description
1 polymer ?
#
loop_
_entity_poly.entity_id
_entity_poly.type
_entity_poly.pdbx_seq_one_letter_code
_entity_poly.pdbx_strand_id
1 'polypeptide(L)'
;RVSVREVVADPVLVVAEKMRNLPRDVLDGLKASAKDLVESSDRREEFLQLQRILQTRNDLSSDALHKSHRTQVEILVAVKTGNPAFLLQDNQLKLLVEVLLHSRCRNVQCLSQLPVDNCECKICTQKNGFCNACMCVVCSKFDTAHSTCSWVGCDYCIHWCHTDCGLRKMYIKPGTTPGTSEMQFHCIACGHTSELFGFVKEVFASCAKSWNRGVLVKELDCARRMFQGSEDLRGRQLCRRAGQMIAKLESNNLDVAEACNAMLRFFEGTADFPDSKNVSLLEDDEHATAGAARIDPNTVLERATLALQTYDRVLEEKRTDAAEMQYERARKKAEIEELESIVRIKQAEAKMFQARADEASREAEGLQRIVLAKCVKVEQEYVAKKSKLQLLEAEEKRKRKFEDLQFLE
;
A
#
# COMPACT_ATOMS: atom_id res chain seq x y z
N ARG A 1 14.17 35.86 -32.85
CA ARG A 1 13.66 34.47 -32.93
C ARG A 1 13.77 33.90 -31.53
N VAL A 2 12.68 33.42 -30.93
CA VAL A 2 12.70 32.83 -29.59
C VAL A 2 13.11 31.35 -29.71
N SER A 3 14.02 30.89 -28.87
CA SER A 3 14.50 29.50 -28.81
C SER A 3 13.97 28.76 -27.57
N VAL A 4 14.03 27.42 -27.58
CA VAL A 4 13.62 26.60 -26.42
C VAL A 4 14.48 26.92 -25.20
N ARG A 5 15.79 27.16 -25.41
CA ARG A 5 16.71 27.56 -24.34
C ARG A 5 16.31 28.88 -23.71
N GLU A 6 15.98 29.90 -24.50
CA GLU A 6 15.46 31.17 -23.97
C GLU A 6 14.18 30.95 -23.17
N VAL A 7 13.23 30.15 -23.68
CA VAL A 7 11.98 29.84 -22.95
C VAL A 7 12.26 29.26 -21.57
N VAL A 8 13.20 28.33 -21.49
CA VAL A 8 13.51 27.59 -20.26
C VAL A 8 14.40 28.39 -19.30
N ALA A 9 15.34 29.21 -19.81
CA ALA A 9 16.36 29.86 -18.99
C ALA A 9 16.08 31.33 -18.67
N ASP A 10 15.44 32.09 -19.56
CA ASP A 10 15.24 33.54 -19.38
C ASP A 10 14.04 33.83 -18.47
N PRO A 11 13.98 35.03 -17.83
CA PRO A 11 12.86 35.42 -16.97
C PRO A 11 11.51 35.28 -17.66
N VAL A 12 10.52 34.71 -16.94
CA VAL A 12 9.28 34.20 -17.52
C VAL A 12 8.47 35.30 -18.21
N LEU A 13 8.39 36.49 -17.59
CA LEU A 13 7.66 37.63 -18.13
C LEU A 13 8.37 38.29 -19.32
N VAL A 14 9.70 38.23 -19.38
CA VAL A 14 10.48 38.75 -20.51
C VAL A 14 10.22 37.89 -21.76
N VAL A 15 10.24 36.57 -21.60
CA VAL A 15 9.90 35.64 -22.68
C VAL A 15 8.43 35.79 -23.07
N ALA A 16 7.51 35.96 -22.11
CA ALA A 16 6.10 36.16 -22.39
C ALA A 16 5.86 37.38 -23.29
N GLU A 17 6.54 38.50 -23.03
CA GLU A 17 6.50 39.70 -23.89
C GLU A 17 7.02 39.41 -25.30
N LYS A 18 8.18 38.76 -25.41
CA LYS A 18 8.76 38.34 -26.71
C LYS A 18 7.81 37.43 -27.50
N MET A 19 7.00 36.61 -26.81
CA MET A 19 6.10 35.64 -27.42
C MET A 19 4.70 36.17 -27.76
N ARG A 20 4.28 37.31 -27.19
CA ARG A 20 2.88 37.81 -27.28
C ARG A 20 2.36 37.93 -28.71
N ASN A 21 3.22 38.34 -29.65
CA ASN A 21 2.84 38.61 -31.04
C ASN A 21 3.52 37.66 -32.04
N LEU A 22 4.00 36.50 -31.58
CA LEU A 22 4.62 35.53 -32.49
C LEU A 22 3.55 34.83 -33.36
N PRO A 23 3.79 34.69 -34.67
CA PRO A 23 2.93 33.91 -35.56
C PRO A 23 2.80 32.45 -35.12
N ARG A 24 1.66 31.82 -35.45
CA ARG A 24 1.35 30.43 -35.06
C ARG A 24 2.36 29.43 -35.59
N ASP A 25 2.83 29.58 -36.83
CA ASP A 25 3.87 28.75 -37.44
C ASP A 25 5.20 28.79 -36.68
N VAL A 26 5.57 29.97 -36.14
CA VAL A 26 6.77 30.10 -35.30
C VAL A 26 6.58 29.39 -33.96
N LEU A 27 5.40 29.49 -33.36
CA LEU A 27 5.05 28.81 -32.11
C LEU A 27 5.02 27.29 -32.30
N ASP A 28 4.45 26.79 -33.39
CA ASP A 28 4.39 25.37 -33.73
C ASP A 28 5.80 24.82 -34.01
N GLY A 29 6.67 25.58 -34.69
CA GLY A 29 8.09 25.24 -34.86
C GLY A 29 8.87 25.19 -33.55
N LEU A 30 8.54 26.08 -32.60
CA LEU A 30 9.12 26.08 -31.26
C LEU A 30 8.68 24.86 -30.45
N LYS A 31 7.39 24.48 -30.52
CA LYS A 31 6.88 23.23 -29.93
C LYS A 31 7.56 22.01 -30.53
N ALA A 32 7.71 21.95 -31.85
CA ALA A 32 8.40 20.85 -32.53
C ALA A 32 9.86 20.73 -32.07
N SER A 33 10.55 21.87 -31.93
CA SER A 33 11.93 21.91 -31.41
C SER A 33 12.04 21.45 -29.95
N ALA A 34 11.05 21.78 -29.12
CA ALA A 34 10.99 21.32 -27.73
C ALA A 34 10.66 19.83 -27.63
N LYS A 35 9.78 19.32 -28.50
CA LYS A 35 9.47 17.89 -28.61
C LYS A 35 10.72 17.10 -28.98
N ASP A 36 11.42 17.52 -30.04
CA ASP A 36 12.68 16.92 -30.47
C ASP A 36 13.72 16.90 -29.34
N LEU A 37 13.90 18.02 -28.64
CA LEU A 37 14.80 18.09 -27.48
C LEU A 37 14.47 17.06 -26.39
N VAL A 38 13.19 16.83 -26.10
CA VAL A 38 12.74 15.91 -25.03
C VAL A 38 12.86 14.44 -25.46
N GLU A 39 12.61 14.14 -26.74
CA GLU A 39 12.61 12.78 -27.29
C GLU A 39 14.00 12.31 -27.77
N SER A 40 14.87 13.23 -28.19
CA SER A 40 16.17 12.90 -28.78
C SER A 40 17.16 12.34 -27.76
N SER A 41 17.67 11.14 -28.05
CA SER A 41 18.80 10.54 -27.31
C SER A 41 20.09 11.35 -27.46
N ASP A 42 20.31 11.96 -28.63
CA ASP A 42 21.56 12.66 -28.95
C ASP A 42 21.67 14.00 -28.22
N ARG A 43 20.52 14.61 -27.90
CA ARG A 43 20.42 15.88 -27.17
C ARG A 43 20.15 15.70 -25.67
N ARG A 44 20.37 14.48 -25.15
CA ARG A 44 20.07 14.12 -23.76
C ARG A 44 20.75 15.04 -22.73
N GLU A 45 22.02 15.39 -22.94
CA GLU A 45 22.76 16.27 -22.02
C GLU A 45 22.24 17.71 -22.04
N GLU A 46 21.93 18.24 -23.23
CA GLU A 46 21.32 19.56 -23.40
C GLU A 46 19.97 19.61 -22.67
N PHE A 47 19.12 18.60 -22.86
CA PHE A 47 17.85 18.48 -22.18
C PHE A 47 18.01 18.44 -20.65
N LEU A 48 18.94 17.64 -20.13
CA LEU A 48 19.22 17.57 -18.68
C LEU A 48 19.77 18.88 -18.12
N GLN A 49 20.56 19.61 -18.90
CA GLN A 49 21.04 20.95 -18.51
C GLN A 49 19.88 21.93 -18.38
N LEU A 50 18.98 21.96 -19.37
CA LEU A 50 17.80 22.82 -19.36
C LEU A 50 16.83 22.46 -18.23
N GLN A 51 16.63 21.17 -17.97
CA GLN A 51 15.81 20.70 -16.85
C GLN A 51 16.38 21.14 -15.49
N ARG A 52 17.72 21.10 -15.32
CA ARG A 52 18.39 21.61 -14.11
C ARG A 52 18.22 23.12 -13.94
N ILE A 53 18.41 23.90 -15.02
CA ILE A 53 18.18 25.35 -15.01
C ILE A 53 16.75 25.63 -14.54
N LEU A 54 15.77 24.96 -15.15
CA LEU A 54 14.35 25.14 -14.83
C LEU A 54 14.02 24.83 -13.37
N GLN A 55 14.65 23.81 -12.77
CA GLN A 55 14.45 23.45 -11.37
C GLN A 55 14.97 24.51 -10.39
N THR A 56 15.98 25.28 -10.78
CA THR A 56 16.59 26.34 -9.93
C THR A 56 15.89 27.69 -10.03
N ARG A 57 14.89 27.83 -10.92
CA ARG A 57 14.19 29.10 -11.12
C ARG A 57 13.28 29.46 -9.95
N ASN A 58 13.29 30.74 -9.58
CA ASN A 58 12.48 31.33 -8.52
C ASN A 58 11.41 32.31 -9.02
N ASP A 59 11.41 32.63 -10.32
CA ASP A 59 10.47 33.57 -10.95
C ASP A 59 9.18 32.90 -11.46
N LEU A 60 9.04 31.59 -11.26
CA LEU A 60 7.88 30.79 -11.67
C LEU A 60 6.79 30.82 -10.60
N SER A 61 6.12 31.97 -10.45
CA SER A 61 4.93 32.09 -9.60
C SER A 61 3.65 31.79 -10.38
N SER A 62 2.58 31.40 -9.67
CA SER A 62 1.26 31.19 -10.30
C SER A 62 0.82 32.42 -11.09
N ASP A 63 0.90 33.63 -10.51
CA ASP A 63 0.52 34.87 -11.19
C ASP A 63 1.34 35.14 -12.46
N ALA A 64 2.66 34.96 -12.41
CA ALA A 64 3.53 35.17 -13.56
C ALA A 64 3.22 34.18 -14.70
N LEU A 65 2.95 32.92 -14.37
CA LEU A 65 2.63 31.87 -15.34
C LEU A 65 1.25 32.08 -16.00
N HIS A 66 0.25 32.58 -15.28
CA HIS A 66 -1.06 32.89 -15.86
C HIS A 66 -1.01 34.09 -16.82
N LYS A 67 -0.02 34.99 -16.66
CA LYS A 67 0.27 36.10 -17.58
C LYS A 67 1.15 35.70 -18.77
N SER A 68 1.69 34.49 -18.76
CA SER A 68 2.62 33.98 -19.78
C SER A 68 1.88 33.47 -21.02
N HIS A 69 2.60 33.40 -22.14
CA HIS A 69 2.05 32.79 -23.34
C HIS A 69 1.83 31.28 -23.13
N ARG A 70 0.70 30.74 -23.57
CA ARG A 70 0.36 29.33 -23.35
C ARG A 70 1.47 28.36 -23.81
N THR A 71 1.98 28.55 -25.03
CA THR A 71 3.08 27.74 -25.59
C THR A 71 4.36 27.78 -24.75
N GLN A 72 4.63 28.90 -24.08
CA GLN A 72 5.73 29.00 -23.14
C GLN A 72 5.55 28.01 -21.99
N VAL A 73 4.36 27.98 -21.38
CA VAL A 73 4.05 27.09 -20.26
C VAL A 73 4.02 25.62 -20.70
N GLU A 74 3.49 25.30 -21.89
CA GLU A 74 3.53 23.95 -22.46
C GLU A 74 4.98 23.44 -22.59
N ILE A 75 5.90 24.29 -23.10
CA ILE A 75 7.33 23.96 -23.21
C ILE A 75 7.96 23.78 -21.83
N LEU A 76 7.71 24.70 -20.89
CA LEU A 76 8.23 24.60 -19.52
C LEU A 76 7.77 23.30 -18.85
N VAL A 77 6.49 22.92 -18.99
CA VAL A 77 5.96 21.66 -18.43
C VAL A 77 6.60 20.45 -19.09
N ALA A 78 6.67 20.43 -20.42
CA ALA A 78 7.29 19.32 -21.17
C ALA A 78 8.75 19.12 -20.77
N VAL A 79 9.53 20.20 -20.66
CA VAL A 79 10.94 20.14 -20.25
C VAL A 79 11.07 19.72 -18.78
N LYS A 80 10.25 20.29 -17.87
CA LYS A 80 10.30 19.97 -16.44
C LYS A 80 9.97 18.50 -16.17
N THR A 81 8.94 17.98 -16.84
CA THR A 81 8.45 16.62 -16.64
C THR A 81 9.18 15.58 -17.47
N GLY A 82 9.82 16.00 -18.57
CA GLY A 82 10.37 15.11 -19.59
C GLY A 82 9.29 14.39 -20.40
N ASN A 83 8.09 14.96 -20.50
CA ASN A 83 6.96 14.33 -21.21
C ASN A 83 6.48 15.22 -22.38
N PRO A 84 6.72 14.80 -23.64
CA PRO A 84 6.34 15.58 -24.82
C PRO A 84 4.82 15.65 -25.04
N ALA A 85 4.03 14.79 -24.39
CA ALA A 85 2.56 14.76 -24.56
C ALA A 85 1.89 16.10 -24.19
N PHE A 86 2.50 16.88 -23.27
CA PHE A 86 2.02 18.22 -22.90
C PHE A 86 2.12 19.25 -24.03
N LEU A 87 2.92 18.99 -25.07
CA LEU A 87 3.02 19.85 -26.27
C LEU A 87 1.94 19.52 -27.30
N LEU A 88 1.41 18.29 -27.26
CA LEU A 88 0.49 17.73 -28.25
C LEU A 88 -0.99 17.89 -27.85
N GLN A 89 -1.26 17.85 -26.54
CA GLN A 89 -2.62 17.93 -26.01
C GLN A 89 -3.07 19.38 -25.79
N ASP A 90 -4.35 19.66 -26.04
CA ASP A 90 -4.95 20.95 -25.70
C ASP A 90 -5.36 21.02 -24.22
N ASN A 91 -4.35 21.12 -23.35
CA ASN A 91 -4.53 21.21 -21.90
C ASN A 91 -4.84 22.63 -21.43
N GLN A 92 -5.81 22.83 -20.54
CA GLN A 92 -6.08 24.17 -19.99
C GLN A 92 -4.81 24.79 -19.36
N LEU A 93 -4.61 26.11 -19.55
CA LEU A 93 -3.43 26.81 -19.00
C LEU A 93 -3.31 26.61 -17.48
N LYS A 94 -4.43 26.71 -16.75
CA LYS A 94 -4.49 26.46 -15.30
C LYS A 94 -3.92 25.08 -14.93
N LEU A 95 -4.29 24.03 -15.69
CA LEU A 95 -3.81 22.68 -15.48
C LEU A 95 -2.30 22.57 -15.67
N LEU A 96 -1.76 23.20 -16.73
CA LEU A 96 -0.32 23.24 -16.99
C LEU A 96 0.45 23.95 -15.87
N VAL A 97 -0.09 25.07 -15.36
CA VAL A 97 0.49 25.79 -14.23
C VAL A 97 0.53 24.92 -12.97
N GLU A 98 -0.57 24.23 -12.65
CA GLU A 98 -0.63 23.33 -11.49
C GLU A 98 0.36 22.16 -11.60
N VAL A 99 0.54 21.59 -12.80
CA VAL A 99 1.57 20.56 -13.04
C VAL A 99 2.98 21.14 -12.86
N LEU A 100 3.26 22.33 -13.42
CA LEU A 100 4.57 22.97 -13.30
C LEU A 100 4.93 23.30 -11.85
N LEU A 101 3.94 23.69 -11.04
CA LEU A 101 4.08 24.05 -9.63
C LEU A 101 3.91 22.85 -8.68
N HIS A 102 3.81 21.64 -9.21
CA HIS A 102 3.71 20.39 -8.44
C HIS A 102 2.45 20.23 -7.59
N SER A 103 1.40 21.01 -7.84
CA SER A 103 0.09 20.84 -7.19
C SER A 103 -0.83 19.90 -7.97
N ARG A 104 -0.43 19.47 -9.17
CA ARG A 104 -1.13 18.45 -9.97
C ARG A 104 -0.18 17.40 -10.49
N CYS A 105 -0.67 16.17 -10.62
CA CYS A 105 0.10 15.03 -11.09
C CYS A 105 0.66 15.26 -12.50
N ARG A 106 1.94 14.95 -12.70
CA ARG A 106 2.63 15.04 -14.01
C ARG A 106 2.36 13.87 -14.97
N ASN A 107 1.62 12.85 -14.53
CA ASN A 107 1.17 11.79 -15.42
C ASN A 107 -0.07 12.27 -16.18
N VAL A 108 0.04 12.39 -17.50
CA VAL A 108 -1.03 12.87 -18.39
C VAL A 108 -2.30 12.04 -18.34
N GLN A 109 -2.24 10.78 -17.90
CA GLN A 109 -3.41 9.92 -17.71
C GLN A 109 -4.05 10.03 -16.32
N CYS A 110 -3.35 10.64 -15.36
CA CYS A 110 -3.82 10.78 -13.98
C CYS A 110 -4.27 12.21 -13.71
N LEU A 111 -3.38 13.19 -13.87
CA LEU A 111 -3.64 14.62 -13.67
C LEU A 111 -4.40 14.97 -12.37
N SER A 112 -4.36 14.12 -11.34
CA SER A 112 -5.03 14.35 -10.05
C SER A 112 -4.44 15.54 -9.33
N GLN A 113 -5.27 16.26 -8.57
CA GLN A 113 -4.82 17.26 -7.61
C GLN A 113 -3.96 16.57 -6.54
N LEU A 114 -2.87 17.21 -6.12
CA LEU A 114 -1.93 16.68 -5.14
C LEU A 114 -2.02 17.43 -3.81
N PRO A 115 -1.92 16.71 -2.66
CA PRO A 115 -1.95 15.24 -2.53
C PRO A 115 -3.28 14.62 -2.95
N VAL A 116 -3.26 13.38 -3.46
CA VAL A 116 -4.52 12.68 -3.79
C VAL A 116 -5.22 12.27 -2.50
N ASP A 117 -6.55 12.41 -2.47
CA ASP A 117 -7.42 12.14 -1.32
C ASP A 117 -7.04 12.91 -0.04
N ASN A 118 -6.39 14.08 -0.20
CA ASN A 118 -5.89 14.90 0.90
C ASN A 118 -4.97 14.13 1.87
N CYS A 119 -4.18 13.19 1.35
CA CYS A 119 -3.24 12.43 2.17
C CYS A 119 -2.21 13.34 2.88
N GLU A 120 -2.15 13.25 4.20
CA GLU A 120 -1.29 14.11 5.05
C GLU A 120 0.05 13.45 5.43
N CYS A 121 0.40 12.32 4.84
CA CYS A 121 1.64 11.63 5.19
C CYS A 121 2.88 12.46 4.83
N LYS A 122 4.01 12.22 5.50
CA LYS A 122 5.27 12.96 5.26
C LYS A 122 5.72 12.90 3.80
N ILE A 123 5.52 11.77 3.13
CA ILE A 123 5.93 11.60 1.74
C ILE A 123 5.07 12.48 0.81
N CYS A 124 3.75 12.44 0.96
CA CYS A 124 2.82 13.25 0.17
C CYS A 124 3.00 14.75 0.39
N THR A 125 3.32 15.17 1.61
CA THR A 125 3.44 16.58 1.97
C THR A 125 4.83 17.17 1.66
N GLN A 126 5.90 16.38 1.75
CA GLN A 126 7.28 16.87 1.59
C GLN A 126 7.87 16.58 0.21
N LYS A 127 7.40 15.56 -0.51
CA LYS A 127 7.93 15.17 -1.81
C LYS A 127 7.18 15.89 -2.93
N ASN A 128 7.71 17.04 -3.34
CA ASN A 128 7.12 17.87 -4.38
C ASN A 128 6.71 17.06 -5.63
N GLY A 129 5.43 17.13 -5.97
CA GLY A 129 4.87 16.53 -7.19
C GLY A 129 4.70 15.02 -7.12
N PHE A 130 4.89 14.41 -5.95
CA PHE A 130 4.57 13.00 -5.73
C PHE A 130 3.07 12.77 -5.75
N CYS A 131 2.64 11.77 -6.53
CA CYS A 131 1.26 11.34 -6.61
C CYS A 131 1.12 9.94 -6.03
N ASN A 132 0.48 9.82 -4.86
CA ASN A 132 0.23 8.53 -4.20
C ASN A 132 -0.71 7.61 -4.99
N ALA A 133 -1.46 8.14 -5.96
CA ALA A 133 -2.36 7.33 -6.79
C ALA A 133 -1.69 6.60 -7.96
N CYS A 134 -0.56 7.10 -8.49
CA CYS A 134 0.08 6.48 -9.66
C CYS A 134 1.60 6.39 -9.62
N MET A 135 2.26 6.97 -8.61
CA MET A 135 3.73 6.94 -8.51
C MET A 135 4.20 5.98 -7.44
N CYS A 136 5.30 5.30 -7.74
CA CYS A 136 6.01 4.48 -6.78
C CYS A 136 6.58 5.34 -5.66
N VAL A 137 6.26 5.00 -4.41
CA VAL A 137 6.67 5.72 -3.20
C VAL A 137 8.21 5.83 -3.09
N VAL A 138 8.94 4.83 -3.60
CA VAL A 138 10.41 4.80 -3.59
C VAL A 138 11.00 5.69 -4.68
N CYS A 139 10.71 5.42 -5.96
CA CYS A 139 11.40 6.09 -7.08
C CYS A 139 10.66 7.29 -7.68
N SER A 140 9.40 7.56 -7.28
CA SER A 140 8.53 8.61 -7.82
C SER A 140 8.33 8.59 -9.33
N LYS A 141 8.53 7.42 -9.93
CA LYS A 141 8.15 7.13 -11.31
C LYS A 141 6.78 6.45 -11.31
N PHE A 142 6.07 6.64 -12.40
CA PHE A 142 4.83 5.96 -12.74
C PHE A 142 5.05 5.21 -14.05
N ASP A 143 4.25 4.18 -14.28
CA ASP A 143 4.17 3.49 -15.56
C ASP A 143 2.69 3.31 -15.93
N THR A 144 2.42 2.54 -16.98
CA THR A 144 1.06 2.22 -17.45
C THR A 144 0.60 0.84 -16.99
N ALA A 145 1.33 0.20 -16.07
CA ALA A 145 1.03 -1.13 -15.61
C ALA A 145 -0.18 -1.09 -14.66
N HIS A 146 -1.14 -1.95 -14.94
CA HIS A 146 -2.33 -2.17 -14.14
C HIS A 146 -2.56 -3.68 -14.10
N SER A 147 -3.31 -4.17 -13.09
CA SER A 147 -3.65 -5.59 -13.01
C SER A 147 -2.41 -6.49 -13.01
N THR A 148 -1.44 -6.18 -12.14
CA THR A 148 -0.09 -6.72 -12.17
C THR A 148 0.47 -6.94 -10.76
N CYS A 149 1.32 -7.95 -10.60
CA CYS A 149 2.20 -8.19 -9.47
C CYS A 149 3.47 -7.33 -9.51
N SER A 150 3.69 -6.50 -10.54
CA SER A 150 4.83 -5.58 -10.64
C SER A 150 4.70 -4.33 -9.76
N TRP A 151 3.53 -4.14 -9.13
CA TRP A 151 3.23 -3.06 -8.19
C TRP A 151 2.64 -3.65 -6.91
N VAL A 152 3.31 -3.44 -5.78
CA VAL A 152 2.83 -3.82 -4.45
C VAL A 152 2.25 -2.60 -3.73
N GLY A 153 1.06 -2.77 -3.15
CA GLY A 153 0.37 -1.72 -2.40
C GLY A 153 0.45 -1.99 -0.89
N CYS A 154 0.48 -0.93 -0.10
CA CYS A 154 0.18 -1.04 1.33
C CYS A 154 -1.35 -1.08 1.52
N ASP A 155 -1.87 -2.14 2.10
CA ASP A 155 -3.30 -2.32 2.43
C ASP A 155 -3.85 -1.32 3.46
N TYR A 156 -2.99 -0.65 4.23
CA TYR A 156 -3.40 0.38 5.18
C TYR A 156 -3.45 1.79 4.56
N CYS A 157 -2.33 2.25 3.96
CA CYS A 157 -2.22 3.63 3.48
C CYS A 157 -2.33 3.78 1.95
N ILE A 158 -2.54 2.68 1.22
CA ILE A 158 -2.73 2.62 -0.24
C ILE A 158 -1.57 3.29 -1.02
N HIS A 159 -0.37 3.35 -0.43
CA HIS A 159 0.82 3.77 -1.16
C HIS A 159 1.39 2.60 -1.94
N TRP A 160 1.67 2.84 -3.21
CA TRP A 160 2.15 1.83 -4.14
C TRP A 160 3.67 1.88 -4.33
N CYS A 161 4.26 0.74 -4.59
CA CYS A 161 5.69 0.57 -4.85
C CYS A 161 5.89 -0.40 -6.01
N HIS A 162 6.79 -0.09 -6.96
CA HIS A 162 7.22 -1.11 -7.90
C HIS A 162 7.86 -2.27 -7.13
N THR A 163 7.54 -3.51 -7.49
CA THR A 163 8.09 -4.72 -6.91
C THR A 163 9.62 -4.70 -6.94
N ASP A 164 10.22 -4.29 -8.06
CA ASP A 164 11.67 -4.11 -8.20
C ASP A 164 12.26 -3.08 -7.23
N CYS A 165 11.55 -1.99 -6.97
CA CYS A 165 11.99 -0.97 -6.02
C CYS A 165 11.92 -1.52 -4.59
N GLY A 166 10.85 -2.25 -4.25
CA GLY A 166 10.67 -2.91 -2.96
C GLY A 166 11.77 -3.94 -2.70
N LEU A 167 12.06 -4.80 -3.68
CA LEU A 167 13.12 -5.81 -3.59
C LEU A 167 14.51 -5.17 -3.45
N ARG A 168 14.89 -4.25 -4.34
CA ARG A 168 16.22 -3.59 -4.31
C ARG A 168 16.49 -2.82 -3.02
N LYS A 169 15.43 -2.32 -2.36
CA LYS A 169 15.54 -1.57 -1.10
C LYS A 169 15.23 -2.41 0.13
N MET A 170 15.03 -3.73 -0.02
CA MET A 170 14.70 -4.66 1.07
C MET A 170 13.44 -4.26 1.85
N TYR A 171 12.46 -3.67 1.16
CA TYR A 171 11.12 -3.45 1.70
C TYR A 171 10.20 -4.65 1.48
N ILE A 172 10.54 -5.54 0.56
CA ILE A 172 9.93 -6.86 0.44
C ILE A 172 10.88 -7.85 1.07
N LYS A 173 10.49 -8.41 2.22
CA LYS A 173 11.33 -9.32 3.03
C LYS A 173 10.47 -10.19 3.95
N PRO A 174 10.99 -11.32 4.48
CA PRO A 174 10.29 -12.07 5.52
C PRO A 174 9.99 -11.20 6.73
N GLY A 175 8.87 -11.46 7.40
CA GLY A 175 8.59 -10.90 8.72
C GLY A 175 9.69 -11.30 9.72
N THR A 176 9.98 -10.39 10.65
CA THR A 176 11.07 -10.58 11.63
C THR A 176 10.55 -10.88 13.03
N THR A 177 9.23 -10.94 13.24
CA THR A 177 8.66 -11.25 14.55
C THR A 177 8.46 -12.76 14.70
N PRO A 178 8.65 -13.31 15.91
CA PRO A 178 8.32 -14.71 16.20
C PRO A 178 6.88 -14.99 15.77
N GLY A 179 6.69 -15.98 14.89
CA GLY A 179 5.38 -16.35 14.33
C GLY A 179 5.01 -15.68 13.00
N THR A 180 5.78 -14.73 12.46
CA THR A 180 5.57 -14.17 11.11
C THR A 180 6.79 -14.39 10.22
N SER A 181 6.96 -15.59 9.66
CA SER A 181 8.02 -15.88 8.67
C SER A 181 7.61 -15.61 7.21
N GLU A 182 6.40 -15.08 7.02
CA GLU A 182 5.79 -14.81 5.71
C GLU A 182 6.43 -13.60 5.03
N MET A 183 6.46 -13.60 3.70
CA MET A 183 6.93 -12.44 2.94
C MET A 183 5.97 -11.26 3.08
N GLN A 184 6.52 -10.10 3.44
CA GLN A 184 5.76 -8.89 3.69
C GLN A 184 6.35 -7.68 2.96
N PHE A 185 5.49 -6.78 2.53
CA PHE A 185 5.86 -5.45 2.08
C PHE A 185 5.84 -4.44 3.24
N HIS A 186 6.98 -3.84 3.51
CA HIS A 186 7.18 -2.84 4.56
C HIS A 186 7.02 -1.43 3.96
N CYS A 187 5.90 -0.78 4.25
CA CYS A 187 5.60 0.51 3.65
C CYS A 187 6.44 1.63 4.27
N ILE A 188 7.20 2.34 3.44
CA ILE A 188 8.02 3.48 3.90
C ILE A 188 7.21 4.72 4.27
N ALA A 189 5.93 4.79 3.88
CA ALA A 189 5.07 5.93 4.16
C ALA A 189 4.51 5.89 5.58
N CYS A 190 4.03 4.72 6.03
CA CYS A 190 3.35 4.55 7.33
C CYS A 190 4.03 3.55 8.26
N GLY A 191 5.01 2.78 7.80
CA GLY A 191 5.66 1.71 8.57
C GLY A 191 4.87 0.41 8.67
N HIS A 192 3.64 0.35 8.13
CA HIS A 192 2.81 -0.84 8.13
C HIS A 192 3.41 -1.95 7.25
N THR A 193 3.19 -3.20 7.65
CA THR A 193 3.62 -4.41 6.94
C THR A 193 2.40 -5.10 6.33
N SER A 194 2.36 -5.22 5.00
CA SER A 194 1.29 -5.88 4.26
C SER A 194 1.73 -7.27 3.80
N GLU A 195 0.88 -8.27 3.96
CA GLU A 195 1.15 -9.67 3.57
C GLU A 195 1.11 -9.83 2.04
N LEU A 196 2.05 -10.59 1.45
CA LEU A 196 2.21 -10.64 -0.01
C LEU A 196 1.55 -11.84 -0.70
N PHE A 197 1.30 -12.95 -0.02
CA PHE A 197 0.74 -14.16 -0.60
C PHE A 197 -0.72 -13.94 -0.97
N GLY A 198 -1.50 -13.37 -0.05
CA GLY A 198 -2.88 -12.94 -0.27
C GLY A 198 -2.95 -11.92 -1.40
N PHE A 199 -2.05 -10.93 -1.41
CA PHE A 199 -1.95 -9.96 -2.50
C PHE A 199 -1.74 -10.65 -3.87
N VAL A 200 -0.75 -11.54 -4.00
CA VAL A 200 -0.52 -12.25 -5.28
C VAL A 200 -1.73 -13.11 -5.65
N LYS A 201 -2.31 -13.82 -4.69
CA LYS A 201 -3.52 -14.63 -4.91
C LYS A 201 -4.67 -13.79 -5.48
N GLU A 202 -4.92 -12.61 -4.92
CA GLU A 202 -5.97 -11.69 -5.38
C GLU A 202 -5.69 -11.18 -6.78
N VAL A 203 -4.45 -10.76 -7.07
CA VAL A 203 -4.07 -10.31 -8.42
C VAL A 203 -4.31 -11.42 -9.46
N PHE A 204 -3.90 -12.65 -9.16
CA PHE A 204 -4.15 -13.78 -10.07
C PHE A 204 -5.66 -14.05 -10.23
N ALA A 205 -6.42 -14.05 -9.13
CA ALA A 205 -7.86 -14.30 -9.17
C ALA A 205 -8.62 -13.25 -10.00
N SER A 206 -8.22 -11.98 -9.91
CA SER A 206 -8.89 -10.88 -10.61
C SER A 206 -8.40 -10.69 -12.04
N CYS A 207 -7.13 -10.99 -12.34
CA CYS A 207 -6.48 -10.50 -13.57
C CYS A 207 -5.96 -11.61 -14.49
N ALA A 208 -5.66 -12.82 -13.98
CA ALA A 208 -4.92 -13.82 -14.76
C ALA A 208 -5.62 -14.24 -16.06
N LYS A 209 -6.95 -14.14 -16.13
CA LYS A 209 -7.75 -14.53 -17.31
C LYS A 209 -7.58 -13.58 -18.51
N SER A 210 -7.16 -12.33 -18.29
CA SER A 210 -6.96 -11.35 -19.38
C SER A 210 -5.53 -11.27 -19.87
N TRP A 211 -4.60 -11.97 -19.20
CA TRP A 211 -3.19 -11.94 -19.56
C TRP A 211 -2.88 -12.80 -20.78
N ASN A 212 -2.06 -12.26 -21.68
CA ASN A 212 -1.41 -13.05 -22.71
C ASN A 212 -0.17 -13.76 -22.14
N ARG A 213 0.43 -14.68 -22.91
CA ARG A 213 1.61 -15.47 -22.51
C ARG A 213 2.76 -14.61 -21.97
N GLY A 214 3.08 -13.52 -22.66
CA GLY A 214 4.19 -12.65 -22.27
C GLY A 214 3.92 -11.89 -20.97
N VAL A 215 2.67 -11.48 -20.72
CA VAL A 215 2.28 -10.86 -19.46
C VAL A 215 2.31 -11.90 -18.34
N LEU A 216 1.67 -13.07 -18.53
CA LEU A 216 1.63 -14.13 -17.53
C LEU A 216 3.04 -14.54 -17.06
N VAL A 217 4.00 -14.71 -17.99
CA VAL A 217 5.39 -15.02 -17.63
C VAL A 217 6.02 -13.93 -16.76
N LYS A 218 5.79 -12.65 -17.09
CA LYS A 218 6.29 -11.51 -16.29
C LYS A 218 5.66 -11.46 -14.90
N GLU A 219 4.37 -11.74 -14.78
CA GLU A 219 3.66 -11.73 -13.50
C GLU A 219 4.08 -12.90 -12.61
N LEU A 220 4.24 -14.09 -13.20
CA LEU A 220 4.83 -15.25 -12.52
C LEU A 220 6.26 -14.96 -12.06
N ASP A 221 7.07 -14.30 -12.87
CA ASP A 221 8.44 -13.94 -12.46
C ASP A 221 8.44 -12.91 -11.32
N CYS A 222 7.53 -11.93 -11.33
CA CYS A 222 7.35 -11.01 -10.22
C CYS A 222 7.00 -11.77 -8.93
N ALA A 223 6.01 -12.68 -8.98
CA ALA A 223 5.67 -13.53 -7.85
C ALA A 223 6.87 -14.38 -7.38
N ARG A 224 7.56 -15.05 -8.30
CA ARG A 224 8.75 -15.86 -7.99
C ARG A 224 9.81 -15.03 -7.25
N ARG A 225 10.13 -13.82 -7.74
CA ARG A 225 11.13 -12.94 -7.13
C ARG A 225 10.69 -12.41 -5.77
N MET A 226 9.41 -12.09 -5.58
CA MET A 226 8.88 -11.70 -4.28
C MET A 226 9.03 -12.78 -3.22
N PHE A 227 8.98 -14.06 -3.61
CA PHE A 227 9.03 -15.19 -2.67
C PHE A 227 10.36 -15.96 -2.69
N GLN A 228 11.38 -15.49 -3.41
CA GLN A 228 12.66 -16.18 -3.52
C GLN A 228 13.38 -16.35 -2.16
N GLY A 229 13.13 -15.44 -1.21
CA GLY A 229 13.69 -15.49 0.14
C GLY A 229 12.73 -16.00 1.23
N SER A 230 11.62 -16.66 0.87
CA SER A 230 10.63 -17.12 1.86
C SER A 230 11.17 -18.21 2.78
N GLU A 231 10.95 -18.04 4.08
CA GLU A 231 11.26 -19.04 5.11
C GLU A 231 10.03 -19.87 5.52
N ASP A 232 8.84 -19.48 5.08
CA ASP A 232 7.61 -20.25 5.25
C ASP A 232 7.33 -21.20 4.07
N LEU A 233 6.60 -22.28 4.34
CA LEU A 233 6.25 -23.29 3.35
C LEU A 233 5.42 -22.72 2.18
N ARG A 234 4.42 -21.86 2.47
CA ARG A 234 3.50 -21.35 1.44
C ARG A 234 4.25 -20.52 0.42
N GLY A 235 5.12 -19.62 0.89
CA GLY A 235 5.95 -18.80 0.03
C GLY A 235 6.99 -19.62 -0.77
N ARG A 236 7.64 -20.61 -0.15
CA ARG A 236 8.53 -21.54 -0.87
C ARG A 236 7.80 -22.28 -2.00
N GLN A 237 6.61 -22.79 -1.72
CA GLN A 237 5.79 -23.49 -2.70
C GLN A 237 5.36 -22.57 -3.84
N LEU A 238 4.94 -21.34 -3.54
CA LEU A 238 4.60 -20.35 -4.57
C LEU A 238 5.80 -20.02 -5.46
N CYS A 239 6.98 -19.78 -4.87
CA CYS A 239 8.21 -19.53 -5.62
C CYS A 239 8.55 -20.70 -6.57
N ARG A 240 8.51 -21.94 -6.07
CA ARG A 240 8.77 -23.16 -6.87
C ARG A 240 7.74 -23.29 -7.99
N ARG A 241 6.46 -23.17 -7.66
CA ARG A 241 5.34 -23.34 -8.60
C ARG A 241 5.39 -22.30 -9.71
N ALA A 242 5.65 -21.03 -9.38
CA ALA A 242 5.81 -19.97 -10.37
C ALA A 242 6.96 -20.28 -11.33
N GLY A 243 8.12 -20.73 -10.82
CA GLY A 243 9.26 -21.16 -11.64
C GLY A 243 8.92 -22.33 -12.59
N GLN A 244 8.18 -23.33 -12.10
CA GLN A 244 7.72 -24.46 -12.93
C GLN A 244 6.79 -23.98 -14.06
N MET A 245 5.86 -23.06 -13.78
CA MET A 245 4.94 -22.54 -14.79
C MET A 245 5.67 -21.70 -15.84
N ILE A 246 6.63 -20.86 -15.43
CA ILE A 246 7.49 -20.10 -16.37
C ILE A 246 8.19 -21.05 -17.34
N ALA A 247 8.90 -22.06 -16.82
CA ALA A 247 9.64 -23.01 -17.65
C ALA A 247 8.73 -23.76 -18.65
N LYS A 248 7.51 -24.15 -18.22
CA LYS A 248 6.52 -24.80 -19.11
C LYS A 248 5.96 -23.85 -20.18
N LEU A 249 5.72 -22.58 -19.82
CA LEU A 249 5.23 -21.56 -20.76
C LEU A 249 6.29 -21.18 -21.80
N GLU A 250 7.57 -21.09 -21.39
CA GLU A 250 8.70 -20.78 -22.27
C GLU A 250 9.03 -21.95 -23.23
N SER A 251 8.86 -23.18 -22.77
CA SER A 251 9.02 -24.39 -23.60
C SER A 251 7.79 -24.75 -24.44
N ASN A 252 6.75 -23.91 -24.45
CA ASN A 252 5.47 -24.15 -25.14
C ASN A 252 4.77 -25.47 -24.78
N ASN A 253 5.07 -26.02 -23.61
CA ASN A 253 4.49 -27.27 -23.11
C ASN A 253 3.17 -27.08 -22.35
N LEU A 254 2.71 -25.84 -22.19
CA LEU A 254 1.49 -25.50 -21.47
C LEU A 254 0.84 -24.27 -22.10
N ASP A 255 -0.48 -24.29 -22.25
CA ASP A 255 -1.23 -23.11 -22.67
C ASP A 255 -1.38 -22.09 -21.52
N VAL A 256 -1.63 -20.82 -21.88
CA VAL A 256 -1.86 -19.72 -20.94
C VAL A 256 -3.05 -20.02 -20.03
N ALA A 257 -4.18 -20.52 -20.58
CA ALA A 257 -5.36 -20.81 -19.78
C ALA A 257 -5.11 -21.94 -18.77
N GLU A 258 -4.38 -22.98 -19.21
CA GLU A 258 -3.98 -24.10 -18.35
C GLU A 258 -3.04 -23.64 -17.22
N ALA A 259 -2.04 -22.81 -17.54
CA ALA A 259 -1.14 -22.25 -16.55
C ALA A 259 -1.87 -21.35 -15.53
N CYS A 260 -2.78 -20.49 -15.99
CA CYS A 260 -3.60 -19.66 -15.11
C CYS A 260 -4.47 -20.52 -14.18
N ASN A 261 -5.17 -21.53 -14.72
CA ASN A 261 -5.98 -22.44 -13.92
C ASN A 261 -5.15 -23.23 -12.90
N ALA A 262 -3.96 -23.71 -13.31
CA ALA A 262 -3.04 -24.44 -12.44
C ALA A 262 -2.51 -23.58 -11.27
N MET A 263 -2.37 -22.26 -11.47
CA MET A 263 -2.02 -21.31 -10.42
C MET A 263 -3.22 -20.99 -9.52
N LEU A 264 -4.41 -20.79 -10.09
CA LEU A 264 -5.63 -20.52 -9.32
C LEU A 264 -5.97 -21.70 -8.38
N ARG A 265 -5.91 -22.94 -8.88
CA ARG A 265 -6.07 -24.15 -8.07
C ARG A 265 -5.05 -24.26 -6.94
N PHE A 266 -3.79 -23.93 -7.24
CA PHE A 266 -2.73 -23.85 -6.22
C PHE A 266 -3.11 -22.87 -5.10
N PHE A 267 -3.64 -21.68 -5.43
CA PHE A 267 -4.08 -20.70 -4.44
C PHE A 267 -5.37 -21.08 -3.68
N GLU A 268 -6.20 -21.95 -4.24
CA GLU A 268 -7.39 -22.52 -3.60
C GLU A 268 -7.06 -23.67 -2.64
N GLY A 269 -5.83 -24.19 -2.66
CA GLY A 269 -5.44 -25.36 -1.88
C GLY A 269 -5.89 -26.68 -2.50
N THR A 270 -6.43 -26.65 -3.73
CA THR A 270 -6.72 -27.83 -4.53
C THR A 270 -5.43 -28.23 -5.24
N ALA A 271 -4.61 -29.05 -4.60
CA ALA A 271 -3.44 -29.63 -5.26
C ALA A 271 -3.90 -30.40 -6.50
N ASP A 272 -3.32 -30.09 -7.66
CA ASP A 272 -3.45 -30.90 -8.87
C ASP A 272 -3.10 -32.35 -8.52
N PHE A 273 -4.13 -33.20 -8.43
CA PHE A 273 -3.99 -34.52 -9.05
C PHE A 273 -3.79 -34.23 -10.53
N PRO A 274 -2.76 -34.78 -11.19
CA PRO A 274 -2.70 -34.70 -12.64
C PRO A 274 -4.01 -35.27 -13.18
N ASP A 275 -4.82 -34.41 -13.77
CA ASP A 275 -6.05 -34.76 -14.45
C ASP A 275 -5.66 -35.82 -15.49
N SER A 276 -6.11 -37.06 -15.31
CA SER A 276 -5.83 -38.22 -16.17
C SER A 276 -6.41 -38.07 -17.59
N LYS A 277 -6.58 -36.85 -18.09
CA LYS A 277 -7.27 -36.56 -19.35
C LYS A 277 -6.37 -36.33 -20.55
N ASN A 278 -5.04 -36.36 -20.39
CA ASN A 278 -4.12 -36.27 -21.52
C ASN A 278 -3.41 -37.58 -21.87
N VAL A 279 -4.06 -38.71 -21.57
CA VAL A 279 -3.85 -39.93 -22.37
C VAL A 279 -5.23 -40.54 -22.61
N SER A 280 -5.91 -40.08 -23.66
CA SER A 280 -7.00 -40.81 -24.28
C SER A 280 -6.45 -42.14 -24.78
N LEU A 281 -6.36 -43.13 -23.90
CA LEU A 281 -6.27 -44.52 -24.28
C LEU A 281 -7.64 -44.90 -24.83
N LEU A 282 -7.72 -44.94 -26.17
CA LEU A 282 -8.70 -45.70 -26.94
C LEU A 282 -10.17 -45.28 -26.71
N GLU A 283 -10.65 -44.27 -27.42
CA GLU A 283 -12.06 -44.25 -27.83
C GLU A 283 -12.16 -43.87 -29.31
N ASP A 284 -12.44 -44.92 -30.09
CA ASP A 284 -13.11 -45.04 -31.38
C ASP A 284 -13.18 -43.83 -32.33
N ASP A 285 -12.48 -43.96 -33.44
CA ASP A 285 -12.85 -43.31 -34.71
C ASP A 285 -12.88 -44.40 -35.81
N GLU A 286 -14.01 -45.12 -35.88
CA GLU A 286 -14.39 -45.84 -37.09
C GLU A 286 -14.71 -44.80 -38.17
N HIS A 287 -13.70 -44.39 -38.95
CA HIS A 287 -13.75 -44.09 -40.39
C HIS A 287 -12.60 -43.18 -40.83
N ALA A 288 -11.43 -43.76 -41.15
CA ALA A 288 -10.54 -43.18 -42.15
C ALA A 288 -9.59 -44.23 -42.75
N THR A 289 -9.53 -44.23 -44.07
CA THR A 289 -8.73 -45.08 -44.94
C THR A 289 -7.22 -44.77 -44.87
N ALA A 290 -6.43 -45.85 -44.97
CA ALA A 290 -5.08 -45.95 -45.53
C ALA A 290 -4.00 -44.93 -45.08
N GLY A 291 -3.13 -45.37 -44.17
CA GLY A 291 -1.84 -44.71 -43.90
C GLY A 291 -1.18 -45.16 -42.60
N ALA A 292 -0.90 -46.46 -42.44
CA ALA A 292 -0.27 -47.00 -41.23
C ALA A 292 1.20 -46.56 -41.11
N ALA A 293 1.45 -45.37 -40.55
CA ALA A 293 2.73 -45.05 -39.93
C ALA A 293 2.88 -45.99 -38.71
N ARG A 294 3.76 -46.98 -38.83
CA ARG A 294 4.11 -47.88 -37.73
C ARG A 294 4.70 -47.03 -36.60
N ILE A 295 3.93 -46.79 -35.55
CA ILE A 295 4.44 -46.20 -34.31
C ILE A 295 5.44 -47.22 -33.74
N ASP A 296 6.70 -46.83 -33.68
CA ASP A 296 7.78 -47.66 -33.16
C ASP A 296 7.52 -48.00 -31.67
N PRO A 297 7.47 -49.28 -31.29
CA PRO A 297 7.21 -49.72 -29.92
C PRO A 297 8.20 -49.14 -28.90
N ASN A 298 9.46 -48.91 -29.30
CA ASN A 298 10.46 -48.30 -28.42
C ASN A 298 10.11 -46.85 -28.09
N THR A 299 9.60 -46.08 -29.05
CA THR A 299 9.14 -44.70 -28.85
C THR A 299 7.92 -44.57 -27.92
N VAL A 300 7.09 -45.62 -27.83
CA VAL A 300 5.95 -45.68 -26.88
C VAL A 300 6.44 -46.04 -25.48
N LEU A 301 7.34 -47.01 -25.39
CA LEU A 301 7.95 -47.44 -24.13
C LEU A 301 8.72 -46.29 -23.47
N GLU A 302 9.51 -45.54 -24.24
CA GLU A 302 10.32 -44.42 -23.77
C GLU A 302 9.45 -43.27 -23.21
N ARG A 303 8.31 -43.00 -23.85
CA ARG A 303 7.30 -42.05 -23.35
C ARG A 303 6.65 -42.52 -22.04
N ALA A 304 6.32 -43.80 -21.94
CA ALA A 304 5.76 -44.37 -20.71
C ALA A 304 6.77 -44.34 -19.55
N THR A 305 8.05 -44.62 -19.81
CA THR A 305 9.12 -44.51 -18.82
C THR A 305 9.33 -43.08 -18.34
N LEU A 306 9.32 -42.10 -19.25
CA LEU A 306 9.45 -40.69 -18.90
C LEU A 306 8.24 -40.19 -18.08
N ALA A 307 7.04 -40.63 -18.43
CA ALA A 307 5.83 -40.33 -17.67
C ALA A 307 5.94 -40.89 -16.23
N LEU A 308 6.36 -42.15 -16.07
CA LEU A 308 6.55 -42.77 -14.76
C LEU A 308 7.59 -42.03 -13.91
N GLN A 309 8.74 -41.68 -14.49
CA GLN A 309 9.77 -40.88 -13.80
C GLN A 309 9.24 -39.50 -13.35
N THR A 310 8.34 -38.91 -14.15
CA THR A 310 7.70 -37.64 -13.79
C THR A 310 6.75 -37.82 -12.62
N TYR A 311 5.97 -38.91 -12.60
CA TYR A 311 5.11 -39.26 -11.47
C TYR A 311 5.91 -39.54 -10.20
N ASP A 312 7.00 -40.31 -10.28
CA ASP A 312 7.86 -40.60 -9.14
C ASP A 312 8.45 -39.32 -8.54
N ARG A 313 8.92 -38.40 -9.38
CA ARG A 313 9.42 -37.10 -8.92
C ARG A 313 8.34 -36.28 -8.23
N VAL A 314 7.13 -36.22 -8.80
CA VAL A 314 5.99 -35.52 -8.18
C VAL A 314 5.62 -36.17 -6.84
N LEU A 315 5.67 -37.50 -6.77
CA LEU A 315 5.34 -38.25 -5.56
C LEU A 315 6.36 -38.01 -4.44
N GLU A 316 7.65 -37.98 -4.77
CA GLU A 316 8.71 -37.59 -3.84
C GLU A 316 8.58 -36.13 -3.39
N GLU A 317 8.30 -35.19 -4.32
CA GLU A 317 8.00 -33.80 -3.97
C GLU A 317 6.83 -33.73 -2.97
N LYS A 318 5.74 -34.48 -3.20
CA LYS A 318 4.59 -34.54 -2.28
C LYS A 318 4.94 -35.15 -0.93
N ARG A 319 5.82 -36.16 -0.87
CA ARG A 319 6.31 -36.73 0.39
C ARG A 319 7.10 -35.70 1.19
N THR A 320 7.99 -34.95 0.53
CA THR A 320 8.74 -33.87 1.17
C THR A 320 7.82 -32.76 1.68
N ASP A 321 6.86 -32.31 0.87
CA ASP A 321 5.87 -31.31 1.25
C ASP A 321 5.02 -31.79 2.44
N ALA A 322 4.64 -33.08 2.48
CA ALA A 322 3.87 -33.66 3.57
C ALA A 322 4.67 -33.72 4.90
N ALA A 323 5.95 -34.09 4.84
CA ALA A 323 6.82 -34.10 6.01
C ALA A 323 7.04 -32.68 6.57
N GLU A 324 7.24 -31.70 5.69
CA GLU A 324 7.40 -30.29 6.07
C GLU A 324 6.10 -29.72 6.66
N MET A 325 4.93 -30.05 6.09
CA MET A 325 3.62 -29.71 6.65
C MET A 325 3.41 -30.30 8.05
N GLN A 326 3.85 -31.53 8.29
CA GLN A 326 3.77 -32.14 9.62
C GLN A 326 4.67 -31.43 10.62
N TYR A 327 5.89 -31.06 10.21
CA TYR A 327 6.81 -30.29 11.04
C TYR A 327 6.24 -28.91 11.39
N GLU A 328 5.75 -28.16 10.41
CA GLU A 328 5.12 -26.84 10.62
C GLU A 328 3.86 -26.94 11.49
N ARG A 329 3.05 -27.99 11.31
CA ARG A 329 1.90 -28.26 12.20
C ARG A 329 2.34 -28.48 13.65
N ALA A 330 3.41 -29.25 13.87
CA ALA A 330 3.95 -29.49 15.20
C ALA A 330 4.49 -28.19 15.83
N ARG A 331 5.21 -27.36 15.05
CA ARG A 331 5.70 -26.06 15.50
C ARG A 331 4.57 -25.11 15.88
N LYS A 332 3.58 -24.92 15.01
CA LYS A 332 2.40 -24.08 15.29
C LYS A 332 1.61 -24.56 16.50
N LYS A 333 1.51 -25.88 16.69
CA LYS A 333 0.87 -26.45 17.87
C LYS A 333 1.60 -26.04 19.16
N ALA A 334 2.94 -26.11 19.17
CA ALA A 334 3.73 -25.66 20.32
C ALA A 334 3.59 -24.14 20.57
N GLU A 335 3.60 -23.32 19.52
CA GLU A 335 3.38 -21.87 19.62
C GLU A 335 1.99 -21.53 20.21
N ILE A 336 0.94 -22.26 19.80
CA ILE A 336 -0.42 -22.08 20.36
C ILE A 336 -0.45 -22.44 21.85
N GLU A 337 0.15 -23.56 22.25
CA GLU A 337 0.20 -24.00 23.65
C GLU A 337 0.91 -22.97 24.54
N GLU A 338 1.97 -22.33 24.04
CA GLU A 338 2.66 -21.23 24.73
C GLU A 338 1.77 -19.99 24.87
N LEU A 339 1.11 -19.56 23.80
CA LEU A 339 0.19 -18.41 23.82
C LEU A 339 -0.99 -18.64 24.76
N GLU A 340 -1.58 -19.84 24.77
CA GLU A 340 -2.64 -20.19 25.71
C GLU A 340 -2.16 -20.09 27.16
N SER A 341 -0.92 -20.48 27.44
CA SER A 341 -0.33 -20.34 28.77
C SER A 341 -0.22 -18.86 29.19
N ILE A 342 0.28 -18.01 28.29
CA ILE A 342 0.38 -16.56 28.52
C ILE A 342 -1.00 -15.94 28.75
N VAL A 343 -1.99 -16.28 27.92
CA VAL A 343 -3.37 -15.79 28.05
C VAL A 343 -3.96 -16.20 29.40
N ARG A 344 -3.78 -17.45 29.84
CA ARG A 344 -4.25 -17.91 31.16
C ARG A 344 -3.64 -17.09 32.29
N ILE A 345 -2.34 -16.81 32.24
CA ILE A 345 -1.65 -15.99 33.25
C ILE A 345 -2.20 -14.56 33.24
N LYS A 346 -2.33 -13.93 32.07
CA LYS A 346 -2.86 -12.56 31.95
C LYS A 346 -4.31 -12.43 32.39
N GLN A 347 -5.14 -13.43 32.13
CA GLN A 347 -6.50 -13.47 32.66
C GLN A 347 -6.52 -13.58 34.19
N ALA A 348 -5.62 -14.35 34.80
CA ALA A 348 -5.50 -14.43 36.26
C ALA A 348 -5.02 -13.10 36.86
N GLU A 349 -4.02 -12.45 36.26
CA GLU A 349 -3.56 -11.12 36.65
C GLU A 349 -4.70 -10.08 36.57
N ALA A 350 -5.44 -10.05 35.46
CA ALA A 350 -6.55 -9.12 35.28
C ALA A 350 -7.65 -9.30 36.34
N LYS A 351 -8.01 -10.55 36.66
CA LYS A 351 -8.98 -10.85 37.74
C LYS A 351 -8.49 -10.37 39.10
N MET A 352 -7.19 -10.52 39.40
CA MET A 352 -6.59 -10.04 40.64
C MET A 352 -6.64 -8.51 40.73
N PHE A 353 -6.30 -7.81 39.64
CA PHE A 353 -6.38 -6.34 39.59
C PHE A 353 -7.82 -5.83 39.73
N GLN A 354 -8.78 -6.48 39.07
CA GLN A 354 -10.19 -6.13 39.21
C GLN A 354 -10.67 -6.30 40.65
N ALA A 355 -10.37 -7.44 41.29
CA ALA A 355 -10.76 -7.67 42.68
C ALA A 355 -10.20 -6.59 43.63
N ARG A 356 -8.96 -6.16 43.40
CA ARG A 356 -8.32 -5.09 44.18
C ARG A 356 -8.95 -3.72 43.93
N ALA A 357 -9.34 -3.43 42.69
CA ALA A 357 -10.06 -2.21 42.36
C ALA A 357 -11.44 -2.18 43.03
N ASP A 358 -12.19 -3.28 42.97
CA ASP A 358 -13.51 -3.40 43.59
C ASP A 358 -13.44 -3.26 45.11
N GLU A 359 -12.39 -3.80 45.75
CA GLU A 359 -12.13 -3.61 47.17
C GLU A 359 -11.87 -2.13 47.51
N ALA A 360 -10.97 -1.47 46.79
CA ALA A 360 -10.69 -0.04 46.99
C ALA A 360 -11.93 0.84 46.79
N SER A 361 -12.78 0.54 45.80
CA SER A 361 -14.04 1.24 45.59
C SER A 361 -15.00 1.07 46.78
N ARG A 362 -15.16 -0.15 47.29
CA ARG A 362 -16.01 -0.41 48.47
C ARG A 362 -15.51 0.32 49.72
N GLU A 363 -14.20 0.36 49.93
CA GLU A 363 -13.61 1.12 51.04
C GLU A 363 -13.86 2.63 50.90
N ALA A 364 -13.67 3.18 49.69
CA ALA A 364 -13.92 4.59 49.41
C ALA A 364 -15.39 4.97 49.64
N GLU A 365 -16.34 4.15 49.18
CA GLU A 365 -17.78 4.34 49.44
C GLU A 365 -18.10 4.23 50.94
N GLY A 366 -17.43 3.35 51.67
CA GLY A 366 -17.52 3.25 53.12
C GLY A 366 -17.10 4.55 53.82
N LEU A 367 -15.94 5.08 53.46
CA LEU A 367 -15.42 6.34 53.99
C LEU A 367 -16.34 7.52 53.63
N GLN A 368 -16.83 7.58 52.39
CA GLN A 368 -17.76 8.62 51.95
C GLN A 368 -19.04 8.64 52.78
N ARG A 369 -19.62 7.47 53.08
CA ARG A 369 -20.79 7.35 53.97
C ARG A 369 -20.50 7.87 55.38
N ILE A 370 -19.32 7.55 55.93
CA ILE A 370 -18.91 8.03 57.26
C ILE A 370 -18.76 9.56 57.25
N VAL A 371 -18.12 10.13 56.23
CA VAL A 371 -17.95 11.58 56.09
C VAL A 371 -19.31 12.27 56.03
N LEU A 372 -20.22 11.80 55.17
CA LEU A 372 -21.58 12.36 55.06
C LEU A 372 -22.33 12.31 56.39
N ALA A 373 -22.30 11.17 57.10
CA ALA A 373 -22.94 11.05 58.41
C ALA A 373 -22.34 12.01 59.46
N LYS A 374 -21.02 12.19 59.45
CA LYS A 374 -20.34 13.14 60.34
C LYS A 374 -20.68 14.59 59.99
N CYS A 375 -20.74 14.95 58.71
CA CYS A 375 -21.15 16.30 58.27
C CYS A 375 -22.55 16.64 58.78
N VAL A 376 -23.53 15.75 58.57
CA VAL A 376 -24.90 15.94 59.07
C VAL A 376 -24.92 16.12 60.60
N LYS A 377 -24.17 15.29 61.34
CA LYS A 377 -24.11 15.41 62.80
C LYS A 377 -23.50 16.74 63.25
N VAL A 378 -22.42 17.19 62.61
CA VAL A 378 -21.77 18.47 62.91
C VAL A 378 -22.71 19.64 62.60
N GLU A 379 -23.42 19.60 61.48
CA GLU A 379 -24.43 20.62 61.13
C GLU A 379 -25.56 20.68 62.16
N GLN A 380 -26.09 19.51 62.58
CA GLN A 380 -27.10 19.42 63.63
C GLN A 380 -26.61 20.03 64.96
N GLU A 381 -25.39 19.69 65.37
CA GLU A 381 -24.77 20.25 66.59
C GLU A 381 -24.53 21.76 66.49
N TYR A 382 -24.10 22.25 65.31
CA TYR A 382 -23.90 23.67 65.05
C TYR A 382 -25.22 24.45 65.14
N VAL A 383 -26.28 23.95 64.49
CA VAL A 383 -27.61 24.55 64.53
C VAL A 383 -28.16 24.57 65.97
N ALA A 384 -28.03 23.46 66.71
CA ALA A 384 -28.48 23.38 68.09
C ALA A 384 -27.76 24.39 69.01
N LYS A 385 -26.44 24.52 68.87
CA LYS A 385 -25.64 25.51 69.63
C LYS A 385 -26.03 26.94 69.28
N LYS A 386 -26.24 27.24 68.00
CA LYS A 386 -26.68 28.57 67.53
C LYS A 386 -28.04 28.94 68.14
N SER A 387 -29.02 28.03 68.07
CA SER A 387 -30.36 28.27 68.64
C SER A 387 -30.30 28.50 70.15
N LYS A 388 -29.45 27.75 70.87
CA LYS A 388 -29.26 27.95 72.33
C LYS A 388 -28.66 29.32 72.65
N LEU A 389 -27.66 29.76 71.90
CA LEU A 389 -27.06 31.10 72.08
C LEU A 389 -28.09 32.21 71.82
N GLN A 390 -28.86 32.10 70.74
CA GLN A 390 -29.92 33.08 70.41
C GLN A 390 -31.00 33.16 71.50
N LEU A 391 -31.37 32.03 72.10
CA LEU A 391 -32.32 32.00 73.22
C LEU A 391 -31.74 32.70 74.47
N LEU A 392 -30.48 32.42 74.82
CA LEU A 392 -29.81 33.07 75.95
C LEU A 392 -29.69 34.60 75.74
N GLU A 393 -29.31 35.04 74.55
CA GLU A 393 -29.25 36.48 74.20
C GLU A 393 -30.63 37.14 74.30
N ALA A 394 -31.69 36.45 73.86
CA ALA A 394 -33.07 36.95 73.97
C ALA A 394 -33.55 37.03 75.43
N GLU A 395 -33.23 36.04 76.25
CA GLU A 395 -33.53 36.03 77.70
C GLU A 395 -32.79 37.15 78.43
N GLU A 396 -31.51 37.37 78.13
CA GLU A 396 -30.70 38.43 78.74
C GLU A 396 -31.24 39.81 78.33
N LYS A 397 -31.60 40.00 77.06
CA LYS A 397 -32.24 41.22 76.57
C LYS A 397 -33.60 41.46 77.24
N ARG A 398 -34.40 40.42 77.47
CA ARG A 398 -35.66 40.51 78.22
C ARG A 398 -35.40 40.93 79.67
N LYS A 399 -34.40 40.34 80.33
CA LYS A 399 -34.04 40.65 81.71
C LYS A 399 -33.61 42.11 81.86
N ARG A 400 -32.72 42.61 80.99
CA ARG A 400 -32.30 44.02 80.98
C ARG A 400 -33.49 44.96 80.81
N LYS A 401 -34.39 44.68 79.85
CA LYS A 401 -35.61 45.48 79.67
C LYS A 401 -36.54 45.46 80.88
N PHE A 402 -36.61 44.33 81.60
CA PHE A 402 -37.40 44.23 82.83
C PHE A 402 -36.77 45.02 83.98
N GLU A 403 -35.44 44.95 84.15
CA GLU A 403 -34.69 45.78 85.09
C GLU A 403 -34.86 47.27 84.78
N ASP A 404 -34.81 47.66 83.50
CA ASP A 404 -35.08 49.04 83.05
C ASP A 404 -36.51 49.50 83.39
N LEU A 405 -37.51 48.61 83.25
CA LEU A 405 -38.89 48.91 83.61
C LEU A 405 -39.07 49.05 85.13
N GLN A 406 -38.42 48.19 85.93
CA GLN A 406 -38.45 48.29 87.40
C GLN A 406 -37.77 49.56 87.94
N PHE A 407 -36.84 50.16 87.20
CA PHE A 407 -36.23 51.43 87.58
C PHE A 407 -37.12 52.64 87.24
N LEU A 408 -38.10 52.47 86.35
CA LEU A 408 -39.04 53.51 85.94
C LEU A 408 -40.35 53.53 86.76
N GLU A 409 -40.60 52.49 87.56
CA GLU A 409 -41.64 52.42 88.60
C GLU A 409 -41.08 52.85 89.96
#